data_AF-A0A3B9VL67-F1
#
_entry.id   AF-A0A3B9VL67-F1
#
_cell.length_a   1.000
_cell.length_b   1.000
_cell.length_c   1.000
_cell.angle_alpha   90.00
_cell.angle_beta   90.00
_cell.angle_gamma   90.00
#
_symmetry.space_group_name_H-M   'P 1'
#
loop_
_entity.id
_entity.type
_entity.pdbx_description
1 polymer ?
#
loop_
_entity_poly.entity_id
_entity_poly.type
_entity_poly.pdbx_seq_one_letter_code
_entity_poly.pdbx_strand_id
1 'polypeptide(L)' 'STNPIASIFAWTQGLQHRAKLDNTPELAKFASSLERVCIETVESGKMTKDLALLISSDAPWLNTQEFLAAIDENLQKEMK' A
#
# COMPACT_ATOMS: atom_id res chain seq x y z
N SER A 1 9.23 13.09 -1.20
CA SER A 1 8.48 12.08 -1.95
C SER A 1 9.29 10.80 -1.90
N THR A 2 9.39 10.21 -0.71
CA THR A 2 10.03 8.90 -0.51
C THR A 2 8.95 7.85 -0.65
N ASN A 3 9.21 6.83 -1.45
CA ASN A 3 8.29 5.73 -1.67
C ASN A 3 8.21 4.82 -0.43
N PRO A 4 7.05 4.71 0.25
CA PRO A 4 6.92 3.89 1.45
C PRO A 4 6.55 2.43 1.17
N ILE A 5 6.37 2.01 -0.09
CA ILE A 5 5.85 0.68 -0.46
C ILE A 5 6.68 -0.43 0.17
N ALA A 6 8.01 -0.37 0.09
CA ALA A 6 8.87 -1.40 0.68
C ALA A 6 8.68 -1.52 2.20
N SER A 7 8.53 -0.38 2.90
CA SER A 7 8.28 -0.37 4.35
C SER A 7 6.91 -0.91 4.71
N ILE A 8 5.88 -0.62 3.90
CA ILE A 8 4.53 -1.20 4.06
C ILE A 8 4.60 -2.72 3.92
N PHE A 9 5.24 -3.20 2.85
CA PHE A 9 5.38 -4.63 2.58
C PHE A 9 6.21 -5.35 3.65
N ALA A 10 7.22 -4.71 4.22
CA ALA A 10 7.96 -5.27 5.36
C ALA A 10 7.03 -5.52 6.57
N TRP A 11 6.12 -4.59 6.86
CA TRP A 11 5.13 -4.76 7.93
C TRP A 11 4.09 -5.84 7.61
N THR A 12 3.48 -5.80 6.42
CA THR A 12 2.44 -6.78 6.05
C THR A 12 2.98 -8.19 6.02
N GLN A 13 4.20 -8.43 5.53
CA GLN A 13 4.84 -9.74 5.57
C GLN A 13 5.12 -10.20 7.02
N GLY A 14 5.54 -9.29 7.90
CA GLY A 14 5.67 -9.58 9.34
C GLY A 14 4.33 -9.96 9.97
N LEU A 15 3.26 -9.23 9.65
CA LEU A 15 1.91 -9.51 10.13
C LEU A 15 1.36 -10.84 9.60
N GLN A 16 1.59 -11.15 8.31
CA GLN A 16 1.22 -12.45 7.70
C GLN A 16 1.90 -13.61 8.44
N HIS A 17 3.20 -13.47 8.72
CA HIS A 17 3.93 -14.51 9.44
C HIS A 17 3.38 -14.70 10.86
N ARG A 18 3.12 -13.61 11.58
CA ARG A 18 2.51 -13.66 12.93
C ARG A 18 1.12 -14.29 12.89
N ALA A 19 0.31 -13.94 11.89
CA ALA A 19 -1.03 -14.47 11.68
C ALA A 19 -1.03 -15.99 11.52
N LYS A 20 -0.06 -16.52 10.77
CA LYS A 20 0.14 -17.96 10.60
C LYS A 20 0.52 -18.65 11.92
N LEU A 21 1.41 -18.04 12.70
CA LEU A 21 1.85 -18.62 13.98
C LEU A 21 0.74 -18.61 15.05
N ASP A 22 -0.13 -17.60 15.04
CA ASP A 22 -1.20 -17.43 16.03
C ASP A 22 -2.55 -18.00 15.60
N ASN A 23 -2.67 -18.53 14.38
CA ASN A 23 -3.96 -18.88 13.76
C ASN A 23 -4.97 -17.72 13.81
N THR A 24 -4.55 -16.51 13.42
CA THR A 24 -5.40 -15.31 13.37
C THR A 24 -5.72 -14.92 11.91
N PRO A 25 -6.72 -15.57 11.27
CA PRO A 25 -7.02 -15.35 9.85
C PRO A 25 -7.43 -13.91 9.51
N GLU A 26 -8.04 -13.18 10.45
CA GLU A 26 -8.38 -11.77 10.27
C GLU A 26 -7.14 -10.88 10.10
N LEU A 27 -6.04 -11.21 10.80
CA LEU A 27 -4.78 -10.48 10.66
C LEU A 27 -4.13 -10.76 9.29
N ALA A 28 -4.19 -12.02 8.83
CA ALA A 28 -3.75 -12.38 7.50
C ALA A 28 -4.59 -11.67 6.42
N LYS A 29 -5.92 -11.58 6.60
CA LYS A 29 -6.80 -10.84 5.69
C LYS A 29 -6.48 -9.35 5.66
N PHE A 30 -6.26 -8.72 6.82
CA PHE A 30 -5.84 -7.32 6.88
C PHE A 30 -4.55 -7.07 6.10
N ALA A 31 -3.52 -7.88 6.33
CA ALA A 31 -2.22 -7.71 5.69
C ALA A 31 -2.29 -7.91 4.17
N SER A 32 -3.05 -8.90 3.68
CA SER A 32 -3.22 -9.11 2.23
C SER A 32 -4.07 -8.01 1.58
N SER A 33 -5.12 -7.53 2.27
CA SER A 33 -5.91 -6.39 1.80
C SER A 33 -5.06 -5.13 1.67
N LEU A 34 -4.18 -4.85 2.64
CA LEU A 34 -3.28 -3.69 2.59
C LEU A 34 -2.29 -3.77 1.42
N GLU A 35 -1.70 -4.94 1.17
CA GLU A 35 -0.82 -5.13 -0.01
C GLU A 35 -1.57 -4.91 -1.31
N ARG A 36 -2.77 -5.49 -1.46
CA ARG A 36 -3.60 -5.32 -2.65
C ARG A 36 -4.01 -3.86 -2.86
N VAL A 37 -4.49 -3.18 -1.81
CA VAL A 37 -4.86 -1.77 -1.88
C VAL A 37 -3.66 -0.90 -2.29
N CYS A 38 -2.46 -1.23 -1.82
CA CYS A 38 -1.25 -0.51 -2.20
C CYS A 38 -0.97 -0.62 -3.71
N ILE A 39 -1.11 -1.83 -4.27
CA ILE A 39 -0.97 -2.09 -5.72
C ILE A 39 -2.06 -1.35 -6.51
N GLU A 40 -3.33 -1.54 -6.14
CA GLU A 40 -4.47 -0.89 -6.81
C GLU A 40 -4.37 0.65 -6.78
N THR A 41 -3.83 1.21 -5.69
CA THR A 41 -3.60 2.66 -5.58
C THR A 41 -2.60 3.14 -6.64
N VAL A 42 -1.49 2.42 -6.82
CA VAL A 42 -0.50 2.74 -7.88
C VAL A 42 -1.11 2.55 -9.27
N GLU A 43 -1.81 1.44 -9.52
CA GLU A 43 -2.47 1.14 -10.80
C GLU A 43 -3.56 2.16 -11.16
N SER A 44 -4.18 2.80 -10.16
CA SER A 44 -5.13 3.91 -10.35
C SER A 44 -4.47 5.24 -10.73
N GLY A 45 -3.15 5.29 -10.85
CA GLY A 45 -2.37 6.48 -11.17
C GLY A 45 -1.95 7.31 -9.95
N LYS A 46 -2.30 6.88 -8.73
CA LYS A 46 -1.88 7.53 -7.48
C LYS A 46 -0.58 6.90 -6.99
N MET A 47 0.56 7.49 -7.34
CA MET A 47 1.88 6.95 -7.02
C MET A 47 2.87 8.03 -6.57
N THR A 48 3.99 7.61 -6.01
CA THR A 48 5.08 8.51 -5.62
C THR A 48 5.97 8.91 -6.80
N LYS A 49 6.79 9.95 -6.61
CA LYS A 49 7.51 10.61 -7.71
C LYS A 49 8.46 9.68 -8.46
N ASP A 50 9.13 8.77 -7.74
CA ASP A 50 10.05 7.78 -8.32
C ASP A 50 9.35 6.86 -9.32
N LEU A 51 8.12 6.42 -9.04
CA LEU A 51 7.35 5.59 -9.97
C LEU A 51 6.81 6.41 -11.14
N ALA A 52 6.30 7.62 -10.87
CA ALA A 52 5.74 8.49 -11.92
C ALA A 52 6.79 8.85 -12.99
N LEU A 53 8.04 9.09 -12.58
CA LEU A 53 9.15 9.39 -13.50
C LEU A 53 9.51 8.22 -14.43
N LEU A 54 9.10 6.98 -14.12
CA LEU A 54 9.26 5.83 -15.02
C LEU A 54 8.19 5.80 -16.13
N ILE A 55 7.08 6.52 -15.95
CA ILE A 55 5.99 6.63 -16.92
C ILE A 55 6.28 7.76 -17.90
N SER A 56 6.43 8.99 -17.40
CA SER A 56 6.76 10.18 -18.18
C SER A 56 7.27 11.33 -17.29
N SER A 57 7.81 12.39 -17.89
CA SER A 57 8.30 13.57 -17.17
C SER A 57 7.20 14.44 -16.55
N ASP A 58 5.97 14.32 -17.06
CA ASP A 58 4.79 15.10 -16.72
C ASP A 58 3.71 14.29 -15.95
N ALA A 59 3.97 13.01 -15.69
CA ALA A 59 3.06 12.16 -14.93
C ALA A 59 2.79 12.76 -13.53
N PRO A 60 1.51 12.83 -13.10
CA PRO A 60 1.17 13.32 -11.77
C PRO A 60 1.70 12.36 -10.69
N TRP A 61 2.04 12.90 -9.53
CA TRP A 61 2.53 12.11 -8.40
C TRP A 61 2.09 12.72 -7.08
N LEU A 62 2.11 11.88 -6.05
CA LEU A 62 1.79 12.21 -4.67
C LEU A 62 3.06 12.24 -3.82
N ASN A 63 3.11 13.17 -2.87
CA ASN A 63 4.13 13.09 -1.82
C ASN A 63 3.83 11.92 -0.87
N THR A 64 4.76 11.62 0.04
CA THR A 64 4.66 10.45 0.92
C THR A 64 3.38 10.45 1.77
N GLN A 65 2.97 11.61 2.30
CA GLN A 65 1.78 11.70 3.15
C GLN A 65 0.49 11.59 2.33
N GLU A 66 0.47 12.19 1.15
CA GLU A 66 -0.67 12.06 0.21
C GLU A 66 -0.86 10.61 -0.26
N PHE A 67 0.24 9.91 -0.55
CA PHE A 67 0.19 8.51 -0.95
C PHE A 67 -0.30 7.61 0.20
N LEU A 68 0.18 7.84 1.43
CA LEU A 68 -0.32 7.11 2.61
C LEU A 68 -1.80 7.41 2.88
N ALA A 69 -2.24 8.65 2.71
CA ALA A 69 -3.66 9.01 2.86
C ALA A 69 -4.54 8.34 1.79
N ALA A 70 -4.07 8.24 0.55
CA ALA A 70 -4.78 7.53 -0.51
C ALA A 70 -4.92 6.03 -0.23
N ILE A 71 -3.86 5.39 0.31
CA ILE A 71 -3.90 3.99 0.74
C ILE A 71 -4.89 3.82 1.89
N ASP A 72 -4.85 4.67 2.92
CA ASP A 72 -5.78 4.60 4.05
C ASP A 72 -7.24 4.74 3.60
N GLU A 73 -7.55 5.74 2.76
CA GLU A 73 -8.89 5.93 2.22
C GLU A 73 -9.40 4.68 1.49
N ASN A 74 -8.55 4.06 0.66
CA ASN A 74 -8.90 2.86 -0.08
C ASN A 74 -9.02 1.63 0.83
N LEU A 75 -8.17 1.50 1.86
CA LEU A 75 -8.24 0.42 2.83
C LEU A 75 -9.53 0.50 3.66
N GLN A 76 -9.92 1.69 4.11
CA GLN A 76 -11.18 1.93 4.82
C GLN A 76 -12.41 1.57 3.97
N LYS A 77 -12.34 1.71 2.64
CA LYS A 77 -13.43 1.28 1.75
C LYS A 77 -13.48 -0.24 1.60
N GLU A 78 -12.33 -0.88 1.50
CA GLU A 78 -12.20 -2.33 1.36
C GLU A 78 -12.61 -3.09 2.63
N MET A 79 -12.36 -2.51 3.81
CA MET A 79 -12.57 -3.16 5.11
C MET A 79 -13.92 -2.85 5.77
N LYS A 80 -14.81 -2.09 5.12
CA LYS A 80 -16.19 -1.90 5.55
C LYS A 80 -17.05 -3.11 5.26
#